data_AF-A0A1J5R146-F1
#
_entry.id   AF-A0A1J5R146-F1
#
_cell.length_a   1.000
_cell.length_b   1.000
_cell.length_c   1.000
_cell.angle_alpha   90.00
_cell.angle_beta   90.00
_cell.angle_gamma   90.00
#
_symmetry.space_group_name_H-M   'P 1'
#
loop_
_entity.id
_entity.type
_entity.pdbx_description
1 polymer ?
#
loop_
_entity_poly.entity_id
_entity_poly.type
_entity_poly.pdbx_seq_one_letter_code
_entity_poly.pdbx_strand_id
1 'polypeptide(L)'
;MAEYDRLAAHWQALSEYELTEIEESAIERVFDLLVPSSVATWEWNSVRFATAVHAAEALMQITGTPTAEIIADIAWFELEGVLMLSPEGTVAIAELACRKNPMPILEWIIQEEKVKREECKRGGNLTMSRRESTTTSPEWEYELYLKYYKPLHELLRQWCGHRAVTLQERLGAAEAESHRLDVLVSRLIDVLKKNGDELFAKVMEAEHESERITPEKLRPVVERPLHPSEIPVRYVHSQRRWR
;
A
#
# COMPACT_ATOMS: atom_id res chain seq x y z
N MET A 1 23.65 -17.49 -36.75
CA MET A 1 22.99 -16.40 -37.51
C MET A 1 21.50 -16.43 -37.24
N ALA A 2 20.76 -17.46 -37.66
CA ALA A 2 19.30 -17.55 -37.45
C ALA A 2 18.83 -17.48 -35.98
N GLU A 3 19.59 -18.01 -35.02
CA GLU A 3 19.24 -17.95 -33.58
C GLU A 3 19.46 -16.56 -32.98
N TYR A 4 20.50 -15.87 -33.42
CA TYR A 4 20.78 -14.49 -33.03
C TYR A 4 19.72 -13.53 -33.58
N ASP A 5 19.31 -13.73 -34.84
CA ASP A 5 18.26 -12.92 -35.48
C ASP A 5 16.89 -13.14 -34.82
N ARG A 6 16.58 -14.36 -34.36
CA ARG A 6 15.36 -14.65 -33.57
C ARG A 6 15.38 -13.97 -32.21
N LEU A 7 16.50 -14.03 -31.50
CA LEU A 7 16.64 -13.36 -30.19
C LEU A 7 16.49 -11.85 -30.35
N ALA A 8 17.10 -11.26 -31.38
CA ALA A 8 16.93 -9.84 -31.70
C ALA A 8 15.47 -9.48 -32.00
N ALA A 9 14.74 -10.33 -32.73
CA ALA A 9 13.32 -10.13 -32.98
C ALA A 9 12.46 -10.20 -31.71
N HIS A 10 12.77 -11.11 -30.76
CA HIS A 10 12.08 -11.16 -29.47
C HIS A 10 12.31 -9.89 -28.65
N TRP A 11 13.55 -9.40 -28.58
CA TRP A 11 13.86 -8.14 -27.89
C TRP A 11 13.16 -6.95 -28.53
N GLN A 12 13.07 -6.93 -29.87
CA GLN A 12 12.37 -5.88 -30.59
C GLN A 12 10.86 -5.90 -30.29
N ALA A 13 10.24 -7.07 -30.20
CA ALA A 13 8.83 -7.20 -29.80
C ALA A 13 8.59 -6.70 -28.37
N LEU A 14 9.52 -6.93 -27.43
CA LEU A 14 9.40 -6.39 -26.07
C LEU A 14 9.51 -4.86 -26.02
N SER A 15 10.23 -4.24 -26.96
CA SER A 15 10.50 -2.79 -26.97
C SER A 15 9.37 -1.93 -27.54
N GLU A 16 8.29 -2.54 -28.04
CA GLU A 16 7.17 -1.81 -28.64
C GLU A 16 6.37 -0.97 -27.61
N TYR A 17 6.43 -1.34 -26.33
CA TYR A 17 5.78 -0.60 -25.24
C TYR A 17 6.77 0.35 -24.57
N GLU A 18 6.50 1.66 -24.64
CA GLU A 18 7.30 2.69 -24.01
C GLU A 18 6.63 3.16 -22.71
N LEU A 19 7.37 3.07 -21.60
CA LEU A 19 6.92 3.55 -20.31
C LEU A 19 7.08 5.05 -20.19
N THR A 20 6.14 5.69 -19.51
CA THR A 20 6.32 7.07 -19.03
C THR A 20 7.26 7.09 -17.83
N GLU A 21 7.95 8.22 -17.62
CA GLU A 21 8.84 8.43 -16.45
C GLU A 21 8.12 8.18 -15.10
N ILE A 22 6.81 8.43 -15.06
CA ILE A 22 5.97 8.18 -13.88
C ILE A 22 5.73 6.68 -13.67
N GLU A 23 5.44 5.93 -14.74
CA GLU A 23 5.29 4.48 -14.65
C GLU A 23 6.61 3.80 -14.26
N GLU A 24 7.73 4.24 -14.84
CA GLU A 24 9.06 3.77 -14.46
C GLU A 24 9.29 3.95 -12.95
N SER A 25 9.06 5.16 -12.43
CA SER A 25 9.19 5.47 -11.01
C SER A 25 8.23 4.66 -10.13
N ALA A 26 7.01 4.40 -10.61
CA ALA A 26 6.02 3.59 -9.91
C ALA A 26 6.45 2.11 -9.84
N ILE A 27 6.92 1.55 -10.96
CA ILE A 27 7.43 0.17 -11.03
C ILE A 27 8.59 -0.01 -10.06
N GLU A 28 9.59 0.87 -10.10
CA GLU A 28 10.74 0.81 -9.19
C GLU A 28 10.28 0.74 -7.74
N ARG A 29 9.36 1.64 -7.36
CA ARG A 29 8.84 1.69 -5.99
C ARG A 29 8.09 0.42 -5.60
N VAL A 30 7.28 -0.11 -6.51
CA VAL A 30 6.48 -1.31 -6.25
C VAL A 30 7.36 -2.53 -6.09
N PHE A 31 8.34 -2.70 -6.97
CA PHE A 31 9.22 -3.85 -6.85
C PHE A 31 10.10 -3.75 -5.59
N ASP A 32 10.63 -2.56 -5.26
CA ASP A 32 11.41 -2.35 -4.03
C ASP A 32 10.64 -2.75 -2.76
N LEU A 33 9.34 -2.49 -2.72
CA LEU A 33 8.50 -2.71 -1.54
C LEU A 33 7.80 -4.07 -1.52
N LEU A 34 7.42 -4.62 -2.67
CA LEU A 34 6.52 -5.78 -2.77
C LEU A 34 7.12 -6.99 -3.50
N VAL A 35 8.11 -6.81 -4.37
CA VAL A 35 8.62 -7.88 -5.25
C VAL A 35 10.08 -8.16 -4.93
N PRO A 36 10.38 -9.21 -4.13
CA PRO A 36 11.76 -9.58 -3.86
C PRO A 36 12.50 -9.89 -5.16
N SER A 37 13.77 -9.48 -5.25
CA SER A 37 14.62 -9.76 -6.42
C SER A 37 14.83 -11.25 -6.70
N SER A 38 14.65 -12.10 -5.69
CA SER A 38 14.65 -13.56 -5.87
C SER A 38 13.41 -14.09 -6.60
N VAL A 39 12.34 -13.30 -6.71
CA VAL A 39 11.10 -13.66 -7.39
C VAL A 39 11.07 -13.11 -8.81
N ALA A 40 11.35 -11.82 -8.96
CA ALA A 40 11.44 -11.16 -10.25
C ALA A 40 12.34 -9.93 -10.17
N THR A 41 13.01 -9.60 -11.27
CA THR A 41 13.87 -8.41 -11.40
C THR A 41 13.57 -7.69 -12.69
N TRP A 42 13.56 -6.36 -12.66
CA TRP A 42 13.55 -5.57 -13.88
C TRP A 42 14.98 -5.37 -14.41
N GLU A 43 15.11 -5.44 -15.73
CA GLU A 43 16.37 -5.39 -16.46
C GLU A 43 16.63 -3.99 -17.05
N TRP A 44 17.91 -3.65 -17.13
CA TRP A 44 18.38 -2.38 -17.70
C TRP A 44 19.08 -2.53 -19.05
N ASN A 45 19.50 -3.75 -19.40
CA ASN A 45 20.51 -3.96 -20.44
C ASN A 45 19.95 -4.06 -21.86
N SER A 46 18.92 -4.88 -22.06
CA SER A 46 18.41 -5.19 -23.41
C SER A 46 17.16 -4.39 -23.76
N VAL A 47 16.17 -4.40 -22.88
CA VAL A 47 14.97 -3.56 -22.95
C VAL A 47 14.75 -3.00 -21.56
N ARG A 48 14.68 -1.67 -21.46
CA ARG A 48 14.53 -0.96 -20.18
C ARG A 48 13.21 -1.40 -19.55
N PHE A 49 13.24 -1.84 -18.29
CA PHE A 49 12.09 -2.35 -17.54
C PHE A 49 11.46 -3.63 -18.10
N ALA A 50 12.16 -4.40 -18.93
CA ALA A 50 11.77 -5.80 -19.13
C ALA A 50 11.91 -6.56 -17.79
N THR A 51 10.99 -7.49 -17.49
CA THR A 51 11.05 -8.26 -16.22
C THR A 51 11.51 -9.68 -16.48
N ALA A 52 12.54 -10.11 -15.74
CA ALA A 52 12.94 -11.50 -15.59
C ALA A 52 12.20 -12.12 -14.41
N VAL A 53 11.43 -13.18 -14.64
CA VAL A 53 10.70 -13.90 -13.59
C VAL A 53 11.47 -15.17 -13.23
N HIS A 54 11.97 -15.22 -11.99
CA HIS A 54 12.77 -16.32 -11.44
C HIS A 54 11.94 -17.37 -10.71
N ALA A 55 10.81 -16.95 -10.10
CA ALA A 55 9.95 -17.85 -9.33
C ALA A 55 8.46 -17.56 -9.58
N ALA A 56 7.89 -18.20 -10.62
CA ALA A 56 6.50 -18.01 -11.03
C ALA A 56 5.47 -18.27 -9.91
N GLU A 57 5.66 -19.32 -9.11
CA GLU A 57 4.76 -19.63 -7.99
C GLU A 57 4.77 -18.55 -6.91
N ALA A 58 5.95 -18.02 -6.58
CA ALA A 58 6.09 -16.94 -5.61
C ALA A 58 5.50 -15.63 -6.17
N LEU A 59 5.68 -15.37 -7.46
CA LEU A 59 5.07 -14.23 -8.14
C LEU A 59 3.54 -14.30 -8.04
N MET A 60 2.94 -15.47 -8.26
CA MET A 60 1.50 -15.68 -8.09
C MET A 60 1.01 -15.38 -6.67
N GLN A 61 1.80 -15.68 -5.63
CA GLN A 61 1.41 -15.33 -4.26
C GLN A 61 1.39 -13.81 -4.04
N ILE A 62 2.29 -13.07 -4.68
CA ILE A 62 2.39 -11.62 -4.59
C ILE A 62 1.29 -10.93 -5.38
N THR A 63 1.05 -11.36 -6.62
CA THR A 63 0.08 -10.75 -7.55
C THR A 63 -1.35 -11.28 -7.37
N GLY A 64 -1.51 -12.46 -6.74
CA GLY A 64 -2.77 -13.17 -6.64
C GLY A 64 -3.28 -13.75 -7.97
N THR A 65 -2.48 -13.70 -9.04
CA THR A 65 -2.85 -14.11 -10.40
C THR A 65 -1.80 -15.06 -10.96
N PRO A 66 -2.20 -16.20 -11.55
CA PRO A 66 -1.25 -17.12 -12.19
C PRO A 66 -0.42 -16.44 -13.26
N THR A 67 0.88 -16.73 -13.32
CA THR A 67 1.78 -16.14 -14.34
C THR A 67 1.30 -16.41 -15.76
N ALA A 68 0.69 -17.58 -16.00
CA ALA A 68 0.10 -17.93 -17.30
C ALA A 68 -1.02 -16.98 -17.75
N GLU A 69 -1.78 -16.41 -16.82
CA GLU A 69 -2.83 -15.42 -17.12
C GLU A 69 -2.22 -14.05 -17.42
N ILE A 70 -1.15 -13.67 -16.72
CA ILE A 70 -0.45 -12.40 -16.94
C ILE A 70 0.17 -12.35 -18.34
N ILE A 71 0.73 -13.46 -18.81
CA ILE A 71 1.41 -13.52 -20.12
C ILE A 71 0.49 -13.80 -21.30
N ALA A 72 -0.81 -13.99 -21.08
CA ALA A 72 -1.74 -14.39 -22.13
C ALA A 72 -1.83 -13.36 -23.26
N ASP A 73 -1.79 -12.07 -22.91
CA ASP A 73 -1.99 -10.94 -23.82
C ASP A 73 -0.76 -10.02 -23.94
N ILE A 74 0.39 -10.43 -23.39
CA ILE A 74 1.58 -9.59 -23.28
C ILE A 74 2.73 -10.21 -24.07
N ALA A 75 3.63 -9.39 -24.63
CA ALA A 75 4.84 -9.92 -25.26
C ALA A 75 5.79 -10.53 -24.22
N TRP A 76 6.19 -11.79 -24.45
CA TRP A 76 7.12 -12.52 -23.60
C TRP A 76 7.94 -13.51 -24.41
N PHE A 77 9.07 -13.94 -23.84
CA PHE A 77 9.82 -15.09 -24.35
C PHE A 77 10.62 -15.75 -23.22
N GLU A 78 11.18 -16.92 -23.49
CA GLU A 78 12.03 -17.64 -22.53
C GLU A 78 13.51 -17.48 -22.92
N LEU A 79 14.35 -17.09 -21.96
CA LEU A 79 15.79 -16.95 -22.12
C LEU A 79 16.48 -17.80 -21.06
N GLU A 80 17.19 -18.86 -21.47
CA GLU A 80 17.95 -19.74 -20.57
C GLU A 80 17.12 -20.31 -19.40
N GLY A 81 15.82 -20.56 -19.62
CA GLY A 81 14.91 -21.06 -18.57
C GLY A 81 14.26 -19.98 -17.72
N VAL A 82 14.54 -18.70 -18.00
CA VAL A 82 13.95 -17.53 -17.32
C VAL A 82 12.90 -16.90 -18.22
N LEU A 83 11.72 -16.64 -17.66
CA LEU A 83 10.64 -15.98 -18.37
C LEU A 83 10.92 -14.47 -18.43
N MET A 84 11.04 -13.94 -19.64
CA MET A 84 11.26 -12.53 -19.93
C MET A 84 9.96 -11.88 -20.39
N LEU A 85 9.57 -10.80 -19.74
CA LEU A 85 8.35 -10.05 -20.02
C LEU A 85 8.68 -8.66 -20.56
N SER A 86 7.80 -8.14 -21.42
CA SER A 86 7.87 -6.75 -21.87
C SER A 86 7.64 -5.77 -20.71
N PRO A 87 7.96 -4.48 -20.89
CA PRO A 87 7.64 -3.43 -19.91
C PRO A 87 6.14 -3.36 -19.57
N GLU A 88 5.25 -3.70 -20.52
CA GLU A 88 3.81 -3.85 -20.26
C GLU A 88 3.52 -4.95 -19.23
N GLY A 89 4.22 -6.09 -19.34
CA GLY A 89 4.15 -7.16 -18.34
C GLY A 89 4.64 -6.73 -16.97
N THR A 90 5.65 -5.87 -16.93
CA THR A 90 6.16 -5.27 -15.70
C THR A 90 5.11 -4.38 -15.03
N VAL A 91 4.41 -3.55 -15.81
CA VAL A 91 3.27 -2.74 -15.31
C VAL A 91 2.17 -3.64 -14.76
N ALA A 92 1.78 -4.68 -15.52
CA ALA A 92 0.74 -5.62 -15.10
C ALA A 92 1.08 -6.31 -13.76
N ILE A 93 2.34 -6.75 -13.60
CA ILE A 93 2.81 -7.32 -12.34
C ILE A 93 2.71 -6.28 -11.21
N ALA A 94 3.19 -5.06 -11.43
CA ALA A 94 3.20 -4.01 -10.42
C ALA A 94 1.77 -3.65 -9.97
N GLU A 95 0.85 -3.47 -10.92
CA GLU A 95 -0.55 -3.16 -10.64
C GLU A 95 -1.23 -4.28 -9.84
N LEU A 96 -1.04 -5.55 -10.24
CA LEU A 96 -1.62 -6.70 -9.54
C LEU A 96 -1.04 -6.84 -8.13
N ALA A 97 0.27 -6.63 -7.97
CA ALA A 97 0.93 -6.64 -6.66
C ALA A 97 0.39 -5.54 -5.74
N CYS A 98 0.24 -4.30 -6.24
CA CYS A 98 -0.38 -3.19 -5.50
C CYS A 98 -1.82 -3.51 -5.08
N ARG A 99 -2.63 -4.04 -6.00
CA ARG A 99 -4.02 -4.38 -5.74
C ARG A 99 -4.16 -5.45 -4.66
N LYS A 100 -3.25 -6.43 -4.66
CA LYS A 100 -3.25 -7.52 -3.69
C LYS A 100 -2.73 -7.08 -2.31
N ASN A 101 -1.67 -6.28 -2.29
CA ASN A 101 -0.96 -5.84 -1.08
C ASN A 101 -0.80 -4.31 -1.05
N PRO A 102 -1.90 -3.54 -0.88
CA PRO A 102 -1.86 -2.09 -1.04
C PRO A 102 -1.19 -1.35 0.11
N MET A 103 -1.24 -1.90 1.34
CA MET A 103 -0.86 -1.16 2.55
C MET A 103 0.60 -0.67 2.55
N PRO A 104 1.62 -1.47 2.19
CA PRO A 104 3.01 -0.98 2.18
C PRO A 104 3.23 0.20 1.22
N ILE A 105 2.58 0.18 0.05
CA ILE A 105 2.65 1.27 -0.93
C ILE A 105 1.97 2.52 -0.38
N LEU A 106 0.74 2.35 0.12
CA LEU A 106 -0.04 3.45 0.64
C LEU A 106 0.61 4.09 1.88
N GLU A 107 1.26 3.31 2.74
CA GLU A 107 2.04 3.83 3.87
C GLU A 107 3.26 4.62 3.41
N TRP A 108 3.97 4.11 2.40
CA TRP A 108 5.09 4.83 1.78
C TRP A 108 4.64 6.18 1.20
N ILE A 109 3.51 6.23 0.47
CA ILE A 109 2.97 7.49 -0.08
C ILE A 109 2.74 8.53 1.04
N ILE A 110 2.13 8.12 2.17
CA ILE A 110 1.88 9.04 3.29
C ILE A 110 3.19 9.61 3.85
N GLN A 111 4.22 8.77 4.00
CA GLN A 111 5.51 9.22 4.50
C GLN A 111 6.21 10.15 3.50
N GLU A 112 6.20 9.79 2.22
CA GLU A 112 6.77 10.60 1.15
C GLU A 112 6.08 11.97 1.07
N GLU A 113 4.74 12.01 1.07
CA GLU A 113 3.97 13.27 1.05
C GLU A 113 4.24 14.14 2.27
N LYS A 114 4.49 13.54 3.44
CA LYS A 114 4.88 14.29 4.63
C LYS A 114 6.26 14.94 4.45
N VAL A 115 7.22 14.23 3.87
CA VAL A 115 8.55 14.77 3.54
C VAL A 115 8.41 15.90 2.51
N LYS A 116 7.73 15.64 1.38
CA LYS A 116 7.53 16.64 0.32
C LYS A 116 6.79 17.88 0.78
N ARG A 117 5.83 17.73 1.69
CA ARG A 117 5.14 18.86 2.32
C ARG A 117 6.07 19.74 3.13
N GLU A 118 7.05 19.17 3.84
CA GLU A 118 8.03 19.97 4.58
C GLU A 118 9.07 20.61 3.66
N GLU A 119 9.51 19.90 2.62
CA GLU A 119 10.41 20.44 1.59
C GLU A 119 9.75 21.62 0.84
N CYS A 120 8.48 21.52 0.46
CA CYS A 120 7.72 22.61 -0.16
C CYS A 120 7.51 23.84 0.76
N LYS A 121 7.70 23.71 2.08
CA LYS A 121 7.59 24.84 3.01
C LYS A 121 8.93 25.53 3.27
N ARG A 122 10.02 24.76 3.28
CA ARG A 122 11.32 25.21 3.82
C ARG A 122 12.47 25.10 2.82
N GLY A 123 12.23 24.52 1.64
CA GLY A 123 13.26 24.05 0.75
C GLY A 123 13.71 22.64 1.11
N GLY A 124 14.29 21.95 0.13
CA GLY A 124 14.90 20.63 0.30
C GLY A 124 16.42 20.72 0.41
N ASN A 125 17.04 19.57 0.63
CA ASN A 125 18.50 19.44 0.60
C ASN A 125 18.88 18.45 -0.50
N LEU A 126 19.55 18.94 -1.53
CA LEU A 126 20.05 18.09 -2.60
C LEU A 126 21.46 17.64 -2.27
N THR A 127 21.62 16.37 -1.90
CA THR A 127 22.94 15.81 -1.61
C THR A 127 23.54 15.24 -2.89
N MET A 128 24.38 16.02 -3.56
CA MET A 128 25.16 15.51 -4.69
C MET A 128 26.26 14.58 -4.16
N SER A 129 26.47 13.44 -4.84
CA SER A 129 27.43 12.37 -4.48
C SER A 129 28.88 12.84 -4.27
N ARG A 130 29.20 14.10 -4.55
CA ARG A 130 30.53 14.70 -4.39
C ARG A 130 30.42 16.17 -3.92
N ARG A 131 30.15 16.32 -2.61
CA ARG A 131 30.69 17.37 -1.70
C ARG A 131 29.94 18.65 -1.33
N GLU A 132 28.79 19.03 -1.89
CA GLU A 132 28.02 20.14 -1.29
C GLU A 132 26.52 19.83 -1.31
N SER A 133 25.88 19.95 -0.14
CA SER A 133 24.43 19.93 -0.04
C SER A 133 23.93 21.31 -0.45
N THR A 134 23.32 21.41 -1.64
CA THR A 134 22.69 22.65 -2.05
C THR A 134 21.25 22.64 -1.53
N THR A 135 20.88 23.70 -0.80
CA THR A 135 19.49 23.90 -0.40
C THR A 135 18.68 24.36 -1.62
N THR A 136 17.61 23.65 -1.93
CA THR A 136 16.66 24.01 -2.98
C THR A 136 15.62 24.99 -2.43
N SER A 137 15.01 25.81 -3.29
CA SER A 137 13.96 26.73 -2.83
C SER A 137 12.62 26.00 -2.63
N PRO A 138 11.75 26.49 -1.73
CA PRO A 138 10.40 25.96 -1.55
C PRO A 138 9.58 25.92 -2.86
N GLU A 139 9.72 26.96 -3.71
CA GLU A 139 8.99 27.07 -4.98
C GLU A 139 9.43 25.97 -5.96
N TRP A 140 10.74 25.71 -6.03
CA TRP A 140 11.29 24.66 -6.87
C TRP A 140 10.81 23.27 -6.43
N GLU A 141 10.83 23.00 -5.12
CA GLU A 141 10.30 21.75 -4.56
C GLU A 141 8.80 21.57 -4.86
N TYR A 142 8.04 22.66 -4.81
CA TYR A 142 6.61 22.61 -5.15
C TYR A 142 6.36 22.32 -6.64
N GLU A 143 7.15 22.92 -7.54
CA GLU A 143 7.07 22.62 -8.98
C GLU A 143 7.46 21.16 -9.27
N LEU A 144 8.52 20.65 -8.65
CA LEU A 144 8.92 19.25 -8.75
C LEU A 144 7.83 18.32 -8.21
N TYR A 145 7.22 18.67 -7.08
CA TYR A 145 6.11 17.91 -6.51
C TYR A 145 4.94 17.78 -7.49
N LEU A 146 4.52 18.89 -8.09
CA LEU A 146 3.41 18.88 -9.05
C LEU A 146 3.73 18.10 -10.32
N LYS A 147 4.98 18.17 -10.80
CA LYS A 147 5.40 17.54 -12.05
C LYS A 147 5.63 16.04 -11.93
N TYR A 148 6.23 15.58 -10.83
CA TYR A 148 6.71 14.19 -10.72
C TYR A 148 6.03 13.41 -9.59
N TYR A 149 6.06 13.93 -8.37
CA TYR A 149 5.60 13.18 -7.19
C TYR A 149 4.09 13.04 -7.13
N LYS A 150 3.34 14.10 -7.45
CA LYS A 150 1.88 14.06 -7.45
C LYS A 150 1.34 13.03 -8.47
N PRO A 151 1.75 13.04 -9.75
CA PRO A 151 1.31 12.01 -10.70
C PRO A 151 1.69 10.59 -10.25
N LEU A 152 2.90 10.40 -9.70
CA LEU A 152 3.34 9.12 -9.17
C LEU A 152 2.44 8.62 -8.03
N HIS A 153 2.15 9.47 -7.05
CA HIS A 153 1.30 9.10 -5.92
C HIS A 153 -0.12 8.76 -6.36
N GLU A 154 -0.69 9.54 -7.28
CA GLU A 154 -2.03 9.26 -7.82
C GLU A 154 -2.07 7.95 -8.62
N LEU A 155 -1.04 7.66 -9.43
CA LEU A 155 -0.94 6.40 -10.16
C LEU A 155 -0.88 5.20 -9.21
N LEU A 156 -0.06 5.27 -8.16
CA LEU A 156 0.06 4.20 -7.18
C LEU A 156 -1.23 4.02 -6.36
N ARG A 157 -1.94 5.11 -6.02
CA ARG A 157 -3.28 5.03 -5.42
C ARG A 157 -4.28 4.36 -6.36
N GLN A 158 -4.23 4.69 -7.66
CA GLN A 158 -5.07 4.06 -8.67
C GLN A 158 -4.83 2.55 -8.74
N TRP A 159 -3.56 2.11 -8.75
CA TRP A 159 -3.20 0.68 -8.76
C TRP A 159 -3.63 -0.05 -7.49
N CYS A 160 -3.47 0.56 -6.31
CA CYS A 160 -3.95 0.00 -5.04
C CYS A 160 -5.48 -0.16 -4.99
N GLY A 161 -6.21 0.64 -5.78
CA GLY A 161 -7.65 0.59 -5.92
C GLY A 161 -8.40 1.40 -4.86
N HIS A 162 -9.55 1.94 -5.28
CA HIS A 162 -10.32 2.92 -4.50
C HIS A 162 -10.67 2.45 -3.07
N ARG A 163 -11.07 1.17 -2.90
CA ARG A 163 -11.46 0.63 -1.59
C ARG A 163 -10.31 0.67 -0.59
N ALA A 164 -9.10 0.31 -1.00
CA ALA A 164 -7.93 0.31 -0.12
C ALA A 164 -7.54 1.74 0.27
N VAL A 165 -7.50 2.64 -0.72
CA VAL A 165 -7.21 4.07 -0.52
C VAL A 165 -8.21 4.68 0.47
N THR A 166 -9.52 4.53 0.23
CA THR A 166 -10.55 5.09 1.11
C THR A 166 -10.50 4.49 2.52
N LEU A 167 -10.19 3.20 2.66
CA LEU A 167 -10.04 2.60 3.99
C LEU A 167 -8.87 3.23 4.75
N GLN A 168 -7.72 3.38 4.10
CA GLN A 168 -6.54 3.97 4.71
C GLN A 168 -6.76 5.45 5.07
N GLU A 169 -7.35 6.24 4.17
CA GLU A 169 -7.68 7.64 4.42
C GLU A 169 -8.64 7.80 5.61
N ARG A 170 -9.67 6.95 5.69
CA ARG A 170 -10.62 6.96 6.80
C ARG A 170 -9.97 6.56 8.13
N LEU A 171 -9.10 5.55 8.10
CA LEU A 171 -8.35 5.12 9.27
C LEU A 171 -7.44 6.26 9.76
N GLY A 172 -6.64 6.84 8.87
CA GLY A 172 -5.75 7.95 9.19
C GLY A 172 -6.51 9.19 9.68
N ALA A 173 -7.68 9.50 9.11
CA ALA A 173 -8.52 10.59 9.59
C ALA A 173 -9.08 10.32 10.99
N ALA A 174 -9.53 9.09 11.26
CA ALA A 174 -10.01 8.69 12.58
C ALA A 174 -8.90 8.74 13.63
N GLU A 175 -7.69 8.27 13.30
CA GLU A 175 -6.52 8.33 14.17
C GLU A 175 -6.09 9.77 14.46
N ALA A 176 -6.05 10.63 13.43
CA ALA A 176 -5.71 12.03 13.58
C ALA A 176 -6.73 12.78 14.45
N GLU A 177 -8.03 12.50 14.27
CA GLU A 177 -9.08 13.10 15.09
C GLU A 177 -9.04 12.59 16.54
N SER A 178 -8.84 11.28 16.75
CA SER A 178 -8.65 10.72 18.10
C SER A 178 -7.48 11.40 18.81
N HIS A 179 -6.34 11.55 18.12
CA HIS A 179 -5.18 12.22 18.68
C HIS A 179 -5.45 13.70 19.00
N ARG A 180 -6.17 14.41 18.10
CA ARG A 180 -6.57 15.80 18.33
C ARG A 180 -7.44 15.93 19.57
N LEU A 181 -8.39 15.02 19.77
CA LEU A 181 -9.27 14.97 20.95
C LEU A 181 -8.49 14.67 22.23
N ASP A 182 -7.57 13.70 22.22
CA ASP A 182 -6.72 13.36 23.37
C ASP A 182 -5.90 14.58 23.83
N VAL A 183 -5.32 15.34 22.87
CA VAL A 183 -4.57 16.56 23.16
C VAL A 183 -5.47 17.65 23.75
N LEU A 184 -6.70 17.79 23.25
CA LEU A 184 -7.65 18.78 23.78
C LEU A 184 -8.13 18.43 25.19
N VAL A 185 -8.47 17.17 25.44
CA VAL A 185 -8.87 16.67 26.77
C VAL A 185 -7.73 16.88 27.77
N SER A 186 -6.50 16.53 27.42
CA SER A 186 -5.33 16.76 28.26
C SER A 186 -5.17 18.24 28.64
N ARG A 187 -5.30 19.15 27.66
CA ARG A 187 -5.24 20.59 27.91
C ARG A 187 -6.37 21.09 28.81
N LEU A 188 -7.58 20.56 28.68
CA LEU A 188 -8.71 20.92 29.54
C LEU A 188 -8.48 20.48 30.98
N ILE A 189 -8.00 19.24 31.18
CA ILE A 189 -7.62 18.72 32.49
C ILE A 189 -6.54 19.60 33.13
N ASP A 190 -5.52 20.02 32.38
CA ASP A 190 -4.49 20.93 32.88
C ASP A 190 -5.04 22.29 33.32
N VAL A 191 -6.02 22.83 32.59
CA VAL A 191 -6.68 24.10 32.97
C VAL A 191 -7.52 23.92 34.24
N LEU A 192 -8.25 22.81 34.37
CA LEU A 192 -9.02 22.50 35.59
C LEU A 192 -8.09 22.38 36.81
N LYS A 193 -6.96 21.68 36.67
CA LYS A 193 -5.92 21.58 37.71
C LYS A 193 -5.41 22.97 38.11
N LYS A 194 -5.12 23.84 37.14
CA LYS A 194 -4.65 25.22 37.40
C LYS A 194 -5.68 26.11 38.09
N ASN A 195 -6.97 25.88 37.87
CA ASN A 195 -8.05 26.65 38.47
C ASN A 195 -8.50 26.14 39.85
N GLY A 196 -7.87 25.08 40.37
CA GLY A 196 -8.14 24.53 41.70
C GLY A 196 -9.19 23.42 41.74
N ASP A 197 -9.73 23.01 40.61
CA ASP A 197 -10.73 21.92 40.50
C ASP A 197 -10.06 20.53 40.43
N GLU A 198 -9.13 20.26 41.36
CA GLU A 198 -8.29 19.05 41.33
C GLU A 198 -9.09 17.75 41.39
N LEU A 199 -10.17 17.73 42.18
CA LEU A 199 -11.00 16.54 42.35
C LEU A 199 -11.73 16.19 41.05
N PHE A 200 -12.31 17.19 40.39
CA PHE A 200 -12.98 17.01 39.12
C PHE A 200 -12.01 16.63 38.00
N ALA A 201 -10.83 17.27 37.97
CA ALA A 201 -9.77 16.91 37.03
C ALA A 201 -9.32 15.45 37.16
N LYS A 202 -9.20 14.92 38.38
CA LYS A 202 -8.86 13.51 38.63
C LYS A 202 -9.93 12.54 38.14
N VAL A 203 -11.22 12.88 38.31
CA VAL A 203 -12.33 12.05 37.80
C VAL A 203 -12.28 12.00 36.28
N MET A 204 -12.15 13.16 35.62
CA MET A 204 -12.07 13.24 34.16
C MET A 204 -10.85 12.48 33.59
N GLU A 205 -9.70 12.55 34.26
CA GLU A 205 -8.49 11.80 33.89
C GLU A 205 -8.69 10.28 34.00
N ALA A 206 -9.34 9.82 35.07
CA ALA A 206 -9.64 8.40 35.28
C ALA A 206 -10.69 7.87 34.28
N GLU A 207 -11.74 8.65 34.00
CA GLU A 207 -12.76 8.30 32.99
C GLU A 207 -12.13 8.24 31.60
N HIS A 208 -11.32 9.23 31.22
CA HIS A 208 -10.67 9.26 29.92
C HIS A 208 -9.81 8.01 29.65
N GLU A 209 -9.03 7.55 30.64
CA GLU A 209 -8.21 6.35 30.49
C GLU A 209 -9.05 5.06 30.54
N SER A 210 -10.01 4.96 31.45
CA SER A 210 -10.82 3.76 31.64
C SER A 210 -11.84 3.52 30.51
N GLU A 211 -12.36 4.57 29.89
CA GLU A 211 -13.31 4.50 28.78
C GLU A 211 -12.66 4.60 27.40
N ARG A 212 -11.33 4.76 27.35
CA ARG A 212 -10.59 4.80 26.08
C ARG A 212 -10.95 3.61 25.19
N ILE A 213 -11.41 3.89 23.97
CA ILE A 213 -11.74 2.87 22.98
C ILE A 213 -10.44 2.26 22.47
N THR A 214 -10.21 0.99 22.78
CA THR A 214 -9.08 0.20 22.27
C THR A 214 -9.57 -0.87 21.30
N PRO A 215 -8.70 -1.43 20.43
CA PRO A 215 -9.08 -2.54 19.57
C PRO A 215 -9.68 -3.73 20.33
N GLU A 216 -9.24 -3.96 21.57
CA GLU A 216 -9.76 -5.01 22.44
C GLU A 216 -11.20 -4.73 22.91
N LYS A 217 -11.48 -3.48 23.31
CA LYS A 217 -12.83 -3.06 23.76
C LYS A 217 -13.83 -2.92 22.60
N LEU A 218 -13.34 -2.67 21.38
CA LEU A 218 -14.18 -2.58 20.18
C LEU A 218 -14.63 -3.96 19.68
N ARG A 219 -13.81 -5.01 19.89
CA ARG A 219 -14.15 -6.37 19.44
C ARG A 219 -15.45 -6.83 20.12
N PRO A 220 -16.36 -7.48 19.40
CA PRO A 220 -17.57 -7.99 20.00
C PRO A 220 -17.20 -9.00 21.10
N VAL A 221 -17.80 -8.82 22.28
CA VAL A 221 -17.65 -9.77 23.37
C VAL A 221 -18.32 -11.07 22.96
N VAL A 222 -17.53 -12.14 22.84
CA VAL A 222 -18.06 -13.47 22.57
C VAL A 222 -18.78 -13.95 23.83
N GLU A 223 -20.10 -14.05 23.75
CA GLU A 223 -20.90 -14.61 24.84
C GLU A 223 -20.63 -16.10 25.01
N ARG A 224 -20.76 -16.59 26.25
CA ARG A 224 -20.66 -18.03 26.52
C ARG A 224 -21.75 -18.79 25.74
N PRO A 225 -21.52 -20.04 25.34
CA PRO A 225 -22.58 -20.88 24.81
C PRO A 225 -23.78 -20.93 25.76
N LEU A 226 -24.98 -20.78 25.21
CA LEU A 226 -26.23 -20.94 25.95
C LEU A 226 -26.28 -22.34 26.57
N HIS A 227 -26.70 -22.44 27.82
CA HIS A 227 -26.96 -23.74 28.44
C HIS A 227 -28.14 -24.41 27.71
N PRO A 228 -28.18 -25.75 27.55
CA PRO A 228 -29.29 -26.42 26.85
C PRO A 228 -30.70 -26.09 27.40
N SER A 229 -30.81 -25.66 28.66
CA SER A 229 -32.07 -25.20 29.25
C SER A 229 -32.48 -23.78 28.86
N GLU A 230 -31.56 -22.96 28.37
CA GLU A 230 -31.77 -21.59 27.90
C GLU A 230 -32.18 -21.56 26.41
N ILE A 231 -31.97 -22.67 25.69
CA ILE A 231 -32.33 -22.80 24.27
C ILE A 231 -33.83 -23.08 24.16
N PRO A 232 -34.62 -22.26 23.44
CA PRO A 232 -36.05 -22.48 23.31
C PRO A 232 -36.35 -23.80 22.60
N VAL A 233 -37.14 -24.66 23.24
CA VAL A 233 -37.55 -25.95 22.68
C VAL A 233 -38.58 -25.72 21.58
N ARG A 234 -38.23 -26.07 20.34
CA ARG A 234 -39.16 -26.05 19.20
C ARG A 234 -39.81 -27.41 19.03
N TYR A 235 -41.09 -27.53 19.40
CA TYR A 235 -41.87 -28.74 19.15
C TYR A 235 -42.22 -28.85 17.67
N VAL A 236 -41.68 -29.87 17.00
CA VAL A 236 -42.05 -30.22 15.63
C VAL A 236 -42.96 -31.45 15.69
N HIS A 237 -44.25 -31.25 15.42
CA HIS A 237 -45.19 -32.37 15.30
C HIS A 237 -44.93 -33.12 13.99
N SER A 238 -44.26 -34.27 14.07
CA SER A 238 -44.21 -35.20 12.94
C SER A 238 -45.49 -36.02 12.89
N GLN A 239 -46.20 -36.01 11.76
CA GLN A 239 -47.31 -36.93 11.55
C GLN A 239 -46.74 -38.33 11.33
N ARG A 240 -47.00 -39.24 12.27
CA ARG A 240 -46.70 -40.68 12.09
C ARG A 240 -47.59 -41.22 10.97
N ARG A 241 -47.00 -41.46 9.79
CA ARG A 241 -47.61 -42.33 8.78
C ARG A 241 -47.58 -43.76 9.32
N TRP A 242 -48.73 -44.25 9.77
CA TRP A 242 -48.92 -45.67 10.05
C TRP A 242 -48.91 -46.43 8.72
N ARG A 243 -48.11 -47.50 8.66
CA ARG A 243 -48.12 -48.49 7.57
C ARG A 243 -49.16 -49.56 7.87
#